data_AF-A0A1S1ECG0-F1
#
_entry.id   AF-A0A1S1ECG0-F1
#
_cell.length_a   1.000
_cell.length_b   1.000
_cell.length_c   1.000
_cell.angle_alpha   90.00
_cell.angle_beta   90.00
_cell.angle_gamma   90.00
#
_symmetry.space_group_name_H-M   'P 1'
#
loop_
_entity.id
_entity.type
_entity.pdbx_description
1 polymer ?
#
loop_
_entity_poly.entity_id
_entity_poly.type
_entity_poly.pdbx_seq_one_letter_code
_entity_poly.pdbx_strand_id
1 'polypeptide(L)'
;MFDAAHREVYGLHDPAIPMDDWHRIVVQHCHQVHRSFDDALGGPLPFSEVQSTASSIARWTRRNFISKSEYQAKRGRIGGIKSGEKRRQAREAQITEVFG
;
A
#
# COMPACT_ATOMS: atom_id res chain seq x y z
N MET A 1 -1.42 2.66 -13.40
CA MET A 1 -0.02 2.66 -12.89
C MET A 1 0.08 2.93 -11.38
N PHE A 2 -0.45 4.03 -10.84
CA PHE A 2 -0.33 4.38 -9.41
C PHE A 2 -0.77 3.25 -8.45
N ASP A 3 -1.91 2.61 -8.71
CA ASP A 3 -2.45 1.55 -7.85
C ASP A 3 -1.59 0.29 -7.80
N ALA A 4 -0.94 -0.04 -8.92
CA ALA A 4 -0.01 -1.16 -8.99
C ALA A 4 1.28 -0.82 -8.24
N ALA A 5 1.85 0.37 -8.47
CA ALA A 5 3.13 0.76 -7.91
C ALA A 5 3.09 1.03 -6.39
N HIS A 6 2.04 1.66 -5.86
CA HIS A 6 2.08 2.08 -4.44
C HIS A 6 2.07 0.89 -3.46
N ARG A 7 1.43 -0.23 -3.82
CA ARG A 7 1.21 -1.35 -2.91
C ARG A 7 2.50 -2.04 -2.50
N GLU A 8 3.41 -2.21 -3.46
CA GLU A 8 4.70 -2.86 -3.24
C GLU A 8 5.69 -1.92 -2.55
N VAL A 9 5.63 -0.62 -2.88
CA VAL A 9 6.52 0.41 -2.32
C VAL A 9 6.36 0.58 -0.81
N TYR A 10 5.16 0.40 -0.26
CA TYR A 10 4.91 0.51 1.18
C TYR A 10 5.72 -0.48 2.03
N GLY A 11 6.02 -1.67 1.50
CA GLY A 11 6.85 -2.67 2.20
C GLY A 11 8.35 -2.37 2.16
N LEU A 12 8.78 -1.59 1.18
CA LEU A 12 10.19 -1.30 0.89
C LEU A 12 10.73 -0.10 1.68
N HIS A 13 9.85 0.77 2.20
CA HIS A 13 10.28 1.97 2.89
C HIS A 13 10.97 1.65 4.23
N ASP A 14 12.14 2.26 4.41
CA ASP A 14 12.85 2.35 5.68
C ASP A 14 13.10 3.83 5.97
N PRO A 15 12.63 4.37 7.12
CA PRO A 15 12.89 5.76 7.51
C PRO A 15 14.37 6.14 7.52
N ALA A 16 15.28 5.18 7.71
CA ALA A 16 16.72 5.41 7.71
C ALA A 16 17.31 5.70 6.31
N ILE A 17 16.61 5.35 5.24
CA ILE A 17 17.05 5.65 3.87
C ILE A 17 16.95 7.17 3.64
N PRO A 18 17.96 7.85 3.09
CA PRO A 18 17.86 9.26 2.69
C PRO A 18 16.74 9.52 1.68
N MET A 19 16.17 10.73 1.64
CA MET A 19 15.04 11.02 0.76
C MET A 19 15.37 10.85 -0.73
N ASP A 20 16.58 11.20 -1.14
CA ASP A 20 17.00 11.11 -2.55
C ASP A 20 17.18 9.65 -2.99
N ASP A 21 17.76 8.80 -2.14
CA ASP A 21 17.89 7.37 -2.40
C ASP A 21 16.52 6.70 -2.42
N TRP A 22 15.63 7.08 -1.49
CA TRP A 22 14.25 6.62 -1.48
C TRP A 22 13.52 7.00 -2.76
N HIS A 23 13.64 8.25 -3.20
CA HIS A 23 13.02 8.72 -4.44
C HIS A 23 13.53 7.93 -5.65
N ARG A 24 14.84 7.67 -5.73
CA ARG A 24 15.44 6.85 -6.80
C ARG A 24 14.87 5.43 -6.82
N ILE A 25 14.73 4.78 -5.66
CA ILE A 25 14.13 3.44 -5.53
C ILE A 25 12.69 3.46 -6.07
N VAL A 26 11.88 4.44 -5.65
CA VAL A 26 10.48 4.55 -6.09
C VAL A 26 10.38 4.81 -7.59
N VAL A 27 11.23 5.69 -8.14
CA VAL A 27 11.30 5.94 -9.59
C VAL A 27 11.63 4.66 -10.36
N GLN A 28 12.66 3.92 -9.93
CA GLN A 28 13.06 2.67 -10.57
C GLN A 28 11.93 1.63 -10.54
N HIS A 29 11.23 1.51 -9.41
CA HIS A 29 10.08 0.61 -9.27
C HIS A 29 8.91 1.05 -10.17
N CYS A 30 8.58 2.35 -10.21
CA CYS A 30 7.55 2.86 -11.11
C CYS A 30 7.88 2.59 -12.58
N HIS A 31 9.15 2.68 -12.99
CA HIS A 31 9.57 2.29 -14.34
C HIS A 31 9.45 0.79 -14.61
N GLN A 32 9.71 -0.06 -13.62
CA GLN A 32 9.49 -1.51 -13.75
C GLN A 32 8.01 -1.85 -13.94
N VAL A 33 7.14 -1.29 -13.11
CA VAL A 33 5.69 -1.45 -13.20
C VAL A 33 5.15 -0.87 -14.51
N HIS A 34 5.67 0.26 -14.94
CA HIS A 34 5.27 0.89 -16.20
C HIS A 34 5.56 0.00 -17.42
N ARG A 35 6.68 -0.74 -17.42
CA ARG A 35 7.01 -1.68 -18.52
C ARG A 35 6.05 -2.85 -18.65
N SER A 36 5.18 -3.10 -17.67
CA SER A 36 4.16 -4.15 -17.74
C SER A 36 2.80 -3.65 -18.24
N PHE A 37 2.68 -2.39 -18.67
CA PHE A 37 1.45 -1.86 -19.26
C PHE A 37 1.46 -2.11 -20.77
N ASP A 38 0.53 -2.93 -21.25
CA ASP A 38 0.30 -3.18 -22.67
C ASP A 38 -0.43 -2.01 -23.34
N ASP A 39 -0.30 -1.91 -24.67
CA ASP A 39 -0.97 -0.91 -25.52
C ASP A 39 -2.50 -0.93 -25.37
N ALA A 40 -3.08 -2.08 -25.01
CA ALA A 40 -4.51 -2.23 -24.73
C ALA A 40 -4.99 -1.39 -23.52
N LEU A 41 -4.08 -0.94 -22.65
CA LEU A 41 -4.36 -0.09 -21.48
C LEU A 41 -4.04 1.40 -21.73
N GLY A 42 -3.79 1.79 -22.99
CA GLY A 42 -3.40 3.16 -23.36
C GLY A 42 -1.90 3.33 -23.58
N GLY A 43 -1.14 2.24 -23.59
CA GLY A 43 0.30 2.23 -23.86
C GLY A 43 1.15 2.84 -22.74
N PRO A 44 2.47 2.92 -22.95
CA PRO A 44 3.38 3.49 -21.97
C PRO A 44 3.11 4.99 -21.77
N LEU A 45 2.68 5.36 -20.56
CA LEU A 45 2.72 6.73 -20.02
C LEU A 45 4.05 7.48 -20.31
N PRO A 46 4.00 8.79 -20.60
CA PRO A 46 5.19 9.61 -20.72
C PRO A 46 6.09 9.55 -19.48
N PHE A 47 7.41 9.64 -19.69
CA PHE A 47 8.40 9.60 -18.61
C PHE A 47 8.13 10.62 -17.50
N SER A 48 7.63 11.82 -17.85
CA SER A 48 7.25 12.88 -16.92
C SER A 48 6.09 12.49 -15.99
N GLU A 49 5.11 11.72 -16.49
CA GLU A 49 4.01 11.22 -15.68
C GLU A 49 4.48 10.11 -14.72
N VAL A 50 5.39 9.24 -15.18
CA VAL A 50 6.01 8.21 -14.34
C VAL A 50 6.79 8.86 -13.19
N GLN A 51 7.60 9.88 -13.47
CA GLN A 51 8.32 10.64 -12.44
C GLN A 51 7.39 11.37 -11.46
N SER A 52 6.33 12.00 -11.97
CA SER A 52 5.35 12.71 -11.15
C SER A 52 4.64 11.76 -10.18
N THR A 53 4.28 10.57 -10.68
CA THR A 53 3.65 9.53 -9.86
C THR A 53 4.63 8.99 -8.81
N ALA A 54 5.86 8.68 -9.21
CA ALA A 54 6.90 8.23 -8.29
C ALA A 54 7.16 9.27 -7.17
N SER A 55 7.19 10.54 -7.53
CA SER A 55 7.38 11.64 -6.57
C SER A 55 6.22 11.76 -5.58
N SER A 56 4.98 11.56 -6.05
CA SER A 56 3.79 11.54 -5.19
C SER A 56 3.86 10.39 -4.17
N ILE A 57 4.15 9.18 -4.66
CA ILE A 57 4.30 7.98 -3.82
C ILE A 57 5.43 8.18 -2.80
N ALA A 58 6.61 8.63 -3.25
CA ALA A 58 7.77 8.77 -2.39
C ALA A 58 7.51 9.73 -1.21
N ARG A 59 6.90 10.90 -1.50
CA ARG A 59 6.55 11.90 -0.47
C ARG A 59 5.47 11.39 0.47
N TRP A 60 4.43 10.74 -0.06
CA TRP A 60 3.36 10.20 0.77
C TRP A 60 3.90 9.14 1.73
N THR A 61 4.73 8.22 1.23
CA THR A 61 5.33 7.17 2.06
C THR A 61 6.23 7.76 3.14
N ARG A 62 7.10 8.72 2.82
CA ARG A 62 7.94 9.41 3.82
C ARG A 62 7.12 10.05 4.93
N ARG A 63 6.01 10.71 4.58
CA ARG A 63 5.14 11.40 5.55
C ARG A 63 4.37 10.44 6.45
N ASN A 64 3.98 9.27 5.94
CA ASN A 64 3.04 8.37 6.62
C ASN A 64 3.70 7.14 7.24
N PHE A 65 4.91 6.75 6.81
CA PHE A 65 5.67 5.64 7.36
C PHE A 65 6.76 6.16 8.30
N ILE A 66 6.37 6.41 9.55
CA ILE A 66 7.27 6.90 10.61
C ILE A 66 8.13 5.75 11.14
N SER A 67 7.56 4.55 11.32
CA SER A 67 8.33 3.32 11.61
C SER A 67 7.58 2.05 11.18
N LYS A 68 8.33 0.99 10.81
CA LYS A 68 7.75 -0.33 10.53
C LYS A 68 6.98 -0.89 11.75
N SER A 69 7.50 -0.65 12.96
CA SER A 69 6.86 -1.11 14.20
C SER A 69 5.49 -0.48 14.44
N GLU A 70 5.37 0.84 14.32
CA GLU A 70 4.11 1.57 14.46
C GLU A 70 3.13 1.22 13.34
N TYR A 71 3.64 1.05 12.12
CA TYR A 71 2.83 0.60 10.99
C TYR A 71 2.22 -0.77 11.29
N GLN A 72 3.03 -1.75 11.70
CA GLN A 72 2.56 -3.09 12.03
C GLN A 72 1.61 -3.07 13.25
N ALA A 73 1.89 -2.27 14.28
CA ALA A 73 1.00 -2.11 15.42
C ALA A 73 -0.38 -1.53 15.00
N LYS A 74 -0.40 -0.51 14.13
CA LYS A 74 -1.63 0.07 13.58
C LYS A 74 -2.41 -0.94 12.74
N ARG A 75 -1.73 -1.69 11.86
CA ARG A 75 -2.35 -2.73 11.04
C ARG A 75 -2.89 -3.89 11.89
N GLY A 76 -2.13 -4.32 12.89
CA GLY A 76 -2.52 -5.34 13.87
C GLY A 76 -3.77 -4.93 14.65
N ARG A 77 -3.86 -3.68 15.11
CA ARG A 77 -5.06 -3.15 15.78
C ARG A 77 -6.29 -3.20 14.87
N ILE A 78 -6.19 -2.72 13.64
CA ILE A 78 -7.30 -2.72 12.67
C ILE A 78 -7.73 -4.16 12.37
N GLY A 79 -6.78 -5.06 12.12
CA GLY A 79 -7.06 -6.48 11.90
C GLY A 79 -7.73 -7.14 13.10
N GLY A 80 -7.25 -6.83 14.31
CA GLY A 80 -7.83 -7.31 15.57
C GLY A 80 -9.30 -6.92 15.72
N ILE A 81 -9.63 -5.65 15.52
CA ILE A 81 -11.01 -5.13 15.60
C ILE A 81 -11.92 -5.83 14.59
N LYS A 82 -11.53 -5.84 13.31
CA LYS A 82 -12.33 -6.45 12.23
C LYS A 82 -12.54 -7.95 12.44
N SER A 83 -11.51 -8.66 12.91
CA SER A 83 -11.63 -10.07 13.26
C SER A 83 -12.57 -10.29 14.45
N GLY A 84 -12.55 -9.40 15.44
CA GLY A 84 -13.42 -9.45 16.61
C GLY A 84 -14.88 -9.20 16.26
N GLU A 85 -15.17 -8.23 15.39
CA GLU A 85 -16.51 -7.99 14.84
C GLU A 85 -17.04 -9.21 14.10
N LYS A 86 -16.24 -9.80 13.20
CA LYS A 86 -16.64 -11.00 12.47
C LYS A 86 -16.93 -12.18 13.40
N ARG A 87 -16.13 -12.37 14.45
CA ARG A 87 -16.37 -13.40 15.47
C ARG A 87 -17.64 -13.15 16.27
N ARG A 88 -17.93 -11.88 16.62
CA ARG A 88 -19.17 -11.50 17.31
C ARG A 88 -20.40 -11.78 16.44
N GLN A 89 -20.38 -11.33 15.19
CA GLN A 89 -21.46 -11.60 14.23
C GLN A 89 -21.70 -13.10 14.03
N ALA A 90 -20.64 -13.89 13.89
CA ALA A 90 -20.77 -15.34 13.75
C ALA A 90 -21.39 -15.99 15.00
N ARG A 91 -21.02 -15.52 16.19
CA ARG A 91 -21.58 -15.99 17.46
C ARG A 91 -23.05 -15.58 17.62
N GLU A 92 -23.40 -14.36 17.25
CA GLU A 92 -24.77 -13.85 17.28
C GLU A 92 -25.66 -14.63 16.30
N ALA A 93 -25.19 -14.88 15.08
CA ALA A 93 -25.90 -15.72 14.12
C ALA A 93 -26.15 -17.13 14.65
N GLN A 94 -25.14 -17.74 15.28
CA GLN A 94 -25.29 -19.07 15.90
C GLN A 94 -26.29 -19.08 17.06
N ILE A 95 -26.32 -18.03 17.89
CA ILE A 95 -27.30 -17.90 18.98
C ILE A 95 -28.71 -17.75 18.42
N THR A 96 -28.89 -16.94 17.38
CA THR A 96 -30.19 -16.79 16.70
C THR A 96 -30.65 -18.09 16.05
N GLU A 97 -29.76 -18.89 15.45
CA GLU A 97 -30.13 -20.20 14.88
C GLU A 97 -30.55 -21.23 15.94
N VAL A 98 -29.98 -21.18 17.14
CA VAL A 98 -30.24 -22.19 18.19
C VAL A 98 -31.45 -21.82 19.05
N PHE A 99 -31.72 -20.52 19.24
CA PHE A 99 -32.72 -20.02 20.19
C PHE A 99 -33.79 -19.11 19.57
N GLY A 100 -33.69 -18.80 18.28
CA GLY A 100 -34.65 -17.98 17.53
C GLY A 100 -35.73 -18.78 16.82
#